data_AF-A0A7S4K014-F1
#
_entry.id   AF-A0A7S4K014-F1
#
_cell.length_a   1.000
_cell.length_b   1.000
_cell.length_c   1.000
_cell.angle_alpha   90.00
_cell.angle_beta   90.00
_cell.angle_gamma   90.00
#
_symmetry.space_group_name_H-M   'P 1'
#
loop_
_entity.id
_entity.type
_entity.pdbx_description
1 polymer ?
#
loop_
_entity_poly.entity_id
_entity_poly.type
_entity_poly.pdbx_seq_one_letter_code
_entity_poly.pdbx_strand_id
1 'polypeptide(L)'
;MKKKKKQEQQRGKNQRSEVDARQKTKQEKDRMGQVQEEQDRQVAKHLEKEEKVAMERRAEEIKANVEKQAKIESDKALSQNLIGANPKAPKHGRSKVICGCYGTRHKPLTNCLHCGRIACRQEGYGFCSYCGYEIEKIKVESSGGIKFDKALLHKERLLRYDREFARRTVVLDDQADYFDRESAAWLTEEEQAGAQQRDDDRQREIHERKTPILNVSF
;
A
#
# COMPACT_ATOMS: atom_id res chain seq x y z
N MET A 1 48.71 -84.39 13.68
CA MET A 1 47.28 -84.17 14.05
C MET A 1 46.95 -82.81 14.71
N LYS A 2 47.91 -81.95 15.07
CA LYS A 2 47.63 -80.67 15.78
C LYS A 2 47.16 -79.48 14.89
N LYS A 3 47.40 -79.50 13.57
CA LYS A 3 47.00 -78.41 12.65
C LYS A 3 45.49 -78.39 12.32
N LYS A 4 44.82 -79.55 12.22
CA LYS A 4 43.37 -79.64 11.92
C LYS A 4 42.50 -79.09 13.06
N LYS A 5 42.76 -79.44 14.33
CA LYS A 5 42.00 -78.95 15.50
C LYS A 5 42.08 -77.41 15.69
N LYS A 6 43.19 -76.78 15.34
CA LYS A 6 43.36 -75.30 15.46
C LYS A 6 42.58 -74.54 14.38
N GLN A 7 42.49 -75.11 13.18
CA GLN A 7 41.75 -74.57 12.03
C GLN A 7 40.23 -74.66 12.23
N GLU A 8 39.76 -75.73 12.90
CA GLU A 8 38.35 -75.96 13.21
C GLU A 8 37.83 -75.02 14.33
N GLN A 9 38.65 -74.76 15.35
CA GLN A 9 38.36 -73.75 16.38
C GLN A 9 38.36 -72.31 15.82
N GLN A 10 39.23 -72.00 14.85
CA GLN A 10 39.24 -70.69 14.18
C GLN A 10 38.03 -70.51 13.26
N ARG A 11 37.58 -71.56 12.55
CA ARG A 11 36.35 -71.53 11.75
C ARG A 11 35.09 -71.33 12.61
N GLY A 12 34.99 -71.99 13.76
CA GLY A 12 33.86 -71.82 14.69
C GLY A 12 33.80 -70.42 15.32
N LYS A 13 34.97 -69.80 15.59
CA LYS A 13 35.04 -68.40 16.06
C LYS A 13 34.63 -67.41 14.96
N ASN A 14 35.10 -67.60 13.72
CA ASN A 14 34.72 -66.76 12.58
C ASN A 14 33.21 -66.87 12.26
N GLN A 15 32.63 -68.08 12.32
CA GLN A 15 31.19 -68.28 12.10
C GLN A 15 30.33 -67.59 13.17
N ARG A 16 30.73 -67.62 14.45
CA ARG A 16 30.01 -66.89 15.51
C ARG A 16 30.08 -65.37 15.32
N SER A 17 31.26 -64.84 14.98
CA SER A 17 31.40 -63.40 14.71
C SER A 17 30.60 -62.93 13.49
N GLU A 18 30.43 -63.77 12.48
CA GLU A 18 29.66 -63.47 11.26
C GLU A 18 28.14 -63.44 11.54
N VAL A 19 27.66 -64.35 12.41
CA VAL A 19 26.27 -64.37 12.87
C VAL A 19 25.97 -63.16 13.77
N ASP A 20 26.86 -62.82 14.69
CA ASP A 20 26.73 -61.62 15.55
C ASP A 20 26.74 -60.33 14.72
N ALA A 21 27.57 -60.24 13.68
CA ALA A 21 27.59 -59.11 12.75
C ALA A 21 26.27 -58.98 11.96
N ARG A 22 25.73 -60.09 11.47
CA ARG A 22 24.42 -60.10 10.77
C ARG A 22 23.28 -59.70 11.70
N GLN A 23 23.27 -60.17 12.96
CA GLN A 23 22.27 -59.76 13.94
C GLN A 23 22.35 -58.26 14.26
N LYS A 24 23.55 -57.70 14.39
CA LYS A 24 23.75 -56.25 14.57
C LYS A 24 23.24 -55.42 13.40
N THR A 25 23.57 -55.82 12.15
CA THR A 25 23.08 -55.10 10.96
C THR A 25 21.57 -55.17 10.78
N LYS A 26 20.93 -56.27 11.21
CA LYS A 26 19.46 -56.40 11.19
C LYS A 26 18.81 -55.51 12.24
N GLN A 27 19.33 -55.51 13.48
CA GLN A 27 18.88 -54.59 14.54
C GLN A 27 19.03 -53.12 14.15
N GLU A 28 20.12 -52.75 13.48
CA GLU A 28 20.35 -51.37 13.04
C GLU A 28 19.39 -50.95 11.92
N LYS A 29 19.09 -51.85 10.98
CA LYS A 29 18.04 -51.63 9.96
C LYS A 29 16.65 -51.50 10.56
N ASP A 30 16.30 -52.35 11.54
CA ASP A 30 14.99 -52.28 12.20
C ASP A 30 14.85 -50.96 13.00
N ARG A 31 15.93 -50.49 13.64
CA ARG A 31 15.97 -49.18 14.33
C ARG A 31 15.83 -48.00 13.36
N MET A 32 16.52 -48.06 12.22
CA MET A 32 16.41 -47.05 11.15
C MET A 32 15.00 -47.00 10.56
N GLY A 33 14.36 -48.16 10.37
CA GLY A 33 12.97 -48.23 9.90
C GLY A 33 11.97 -47.60 10.87
N GLN A 34 12.13 -47.84 12.17
CA GLN A 34 11.29 -47.21 13.21
C GLN A 34 11.44 -45.68 13.25
N VAL A 35 12.68 -45.17 13.10
CA VAL A 35 12.93 -43.72 13.04
C VAL A 35 12.31 -43.08 11.80
N GLN A 36 12.37 -43.76 10.65
CA GLN A 36 11.79 -43.29 9.40
C GLN A 36 10.25 -43.24 9.48
N GLU A 37 9.62 -44.28 10.03
CA GLU A 37 8.16 -44.35 10.19
C GLU A 37 7.61 -43.28 11.15
N GLU A 38 8.39 -42.94 12.19
CA GLU A 38 8.05 -41.84 13.10
C GLU A 38 8.22 -40.46 12.45
N GLN A 39 9.25 -40.27 11.60
CA GLN A 39 9.43 -39.05 10.80
C GLN A 39 8.30 -38.87 9.78
N ASP A 40 7.91 -39.93 9.06
CA ASP A 40 6.81 -39.87 8.08
C ASP A 40 5.47 -39.53 8.76
N ARG A 41 5.23 -40.07 9.96
CA ARG A 41 4.04 -39.74 10.76
C ARG A 41 4.04 -38.28 11.26
N GLN A 42 5.21 -37.71 11.54
CA GLN A 42 5.34 -36.30 11.92
C GLN A 42 5.10 -35.37 10.73
N VAL A 43 5.63 -35.72 9.55
CA VAL A 43 5.43 -34.96 8.30
C VAL A 43 3.95 -34.96 7.89
N ALA A 44 3.27 -36.10 7.94
CA ALA A 44 1.84 -36.19 7.63
C ALA A 44 0.98 -35.28 8.53
N LYS A 45 1.28 -35.24 9.84
CA LYS A 45 0.61 -34.34 10.79
C LYS A 45 0.89 -32.86 10.53
N HIS A 46 2.05 -32.53 9.99
CA HIS A 46 2.40 -31.14 9.65
C HIS A 46 1.64 -30.69 8.40
N LEU A 47 1.58 -31.53 7.37
CA LEU A 47 0.84 -31.26 6.13
C LEU A 47 -0.66 -31.07 6.38
N GLU A 48 -1.28 -31.93 7.21
CA GLU A 48 -2.69 -31.76 7.60
C GLU A 48 -2.96 -30.46 8.37
N LYS A 49 -1.99 -29.99 9.17
CA LYS A 49 -2.10 -28.70 9.87
C LYS A 49 -1.96 -27.52 8.90
N GLU A 50 -1.01 -27.58 7.98
CA GLU A 50 -0.82 -26.54 6.96
C GLU A 50 -2.05 -26.41 6.05
N GLU A 51 -2.67 -27.54 5.68
CA GLU A 51 -3.87 -27.55 4.86
C GLU A 51 -5.09 -26.92 5.58
N LYS A 52 -5.24 -27.18 6.89
CA LYS A 52 -6.27 -26.53 7.72
C LYS A 52 -6.06 -25.02 7.83
N VAL A 53 -4.82 -24.58 8.08
CA VAL A 53 -4.49 -23.15 8.17
C VAL A 53 -4.71 -22.45 6.82
N ALA A 54 -4.39 -23.11 5.71
CA ALA A 54 -4.63 -22.58 4.37
C ALA A 54 -6.14 -22.46 4.05
N MET A 55 -6.96 -23.42 4.49
CA MET A 55 -8.41 -23.38 4.33
C MET A 55 -9.04 -22.25 5.17
N GLU A 56 -8.60 -22.06 6.42
CA GLU A 56 -9.06 -20.95 7.27
C GLU A 56 -8.71 -19.58 6.68
N ARG A 57 -7.47 -19.40 6.20
CA ARG A 57 -7.03 -18.15 5.56
C ARG A 57 -7.84 -17.83 4.30
N ARG A 58 -8.13 -18.84 3.47
CA ARG A 58 -8.99 -18.70 2.28
C ARG A 58 -10.42 -18.32 2.68
N ALA A 59 -10.96 -18.90 3.76
CA ALA A 59 -12.29 -18.55 4.24
C ALA A 59 -12.37 -17.09 4.74
N GLU A 60 -11.33 -16.58 5.41
CA GLU A 60 -11.25 -15.18 5.83
C GLU A 60 -11.11 -14.21 4.67
N GLU A 61 -10.30 -14.53 3.65
CA GLU A 61 -10.18 -13.73 2.43
C GLU A 61 -11.51 -13.64 1.66
N ILE A 62 -12.26 -14.75 1.56
CA ILE A 62 -13.58 -14.77 0.92
C ILE A 62 -14.56 -13.89 1.70
N LYS A 63 -14.59 -13.99 3.04
CA LYS A 63 -15.43 -13.12 3.89
C LYS A 63 -15.10 -11.64 3.70
N ALA A 64 -13.82 -11.28 3.70
CA ALA A 64 -13.38 -9.91 3.52
C ALA A 64 -13.75 -9.35 2.12
N ASN A 65 -13.69 -10.16 1.07
CA ASN A 65 -14.07 -9.74 -0.28
C ASN A 65 -15.58 -9.58 -0.44
N VAL A 66 -16.39 -10.44 0.18
CA VAL A 66 -17.86 -10.31 0.19
C VAL A 66 -18.28 -9.01 0.90
N GLU A 67 -17.67 -8.67 2.04
CA GLU A 67 -17.93 -7.39 2.72
C GLU A 67 -17.54 -6.16 1.88
N LYS A 68 -16.40 -6.23 1.18
CA LYS A 68 -15.97 -5.15 0.27
C LYS A 68 -16.93 -4.99 -0.91
N GLN A 69 -17.38 -6.09 -1.51
CA GLN A 69 -18.35 -6.06 -2.60
C GLN A 69 -19.70 -5.49 -2.15
N ALA A 70 -20.21 -5.90 -0.98
CA ALA A 70 -21.44 -5.35 -0.41
C ALA A 70 -21.35 -3.83 -0.13
N LYS A 71 -20.20 -3.34 0.36
CA LYS A 71 -19.95 -1.90 0.54
C LYS A 71 -19.94 -1.13 -0.79
N ILE A 72 -19.36 -1.70 -1.85
CA ILE A 72 -19.33 -1.09 -3.18
C ILE A 72 -20.73 -1.04 -3.80
N GLU A 73 -21.53 -2.10 -3.68
CA GLU A 73 -22.90 -2.15 -4.21
C GLU A 73 -23.84 -1.17 -3.49
N SER A 74 -23.74 -1.09 -2.16
CA SER A 74 -24.48 -0.10 -1.36
C SER A 74 -24.08 1.35 -1.67
N ASP A 75 -22.79 1.62 -1.85
CA ASP A 75 -22.31 2.95 -2.27
C ASP A 75 -22.77 3.30 -3.70
N LYS A 76 -22.82 2.33 -4.61
CA LYS A 76 -23.39 2.50 -5.97
C LYS A 76 -24.88 2.80 -5.94
N ALA A 77 -25.67 2.05 -5.17
CA ALA A 77 -27.11 2.28 -5.01
C ALA A 77 -27.42 3.66 -4.41
N LEU A 78 -26.62 4.11 -3.42
CA LEU A 78 -26.73 5.44 -2.83
C LEU A 78 -26.32 6.56 -3.82
N SER A 79 -25.39 6.28 -4.73
CA SER A 79 -24.98 7.24 -5.77
C SER A 79 -26.04 7.40 -6.87
N GLN A 80 -26.71 6.33 -7.28
CA GLN A 80 -27.75 6.35 -8.32
C GLN A 80 -29.01 7.11 -7.89
N ASN A 81 -29.40 7.02 -6.61
CA ASN A 81 -30.61 7.68 -6.10
C ASN A 81 -30.52 9.21 -5.93
N LEU A 82 -29.32 9.81 -6.06
CA LEU A 82 -29.13 11.26 -5.92
C LEU A 82 -29.01 12.01 -7.25
N ILE A 83 -28.94 11.29 -8.37
CA ILE A 83 -28.84 11.87 -9.72
C ILE A 83 -30.26 12.16 -10.30
N GLY A 84 -31.32 11.66 -9.66
CA GLY A 84 -32.71 11.79 -10.12
C GLY A 84 -33.44 13.08 -9.73
N ALA A 85 -32.84 13.96 -8.93
CA ALA A 85 -33.45 15.26 -8.62
C ALA A 85 -33.06 16.27 -9.71
N ASN A 86 -33.90 16.40 -10.73
CA ASN A 86 -33.76 17.44 -11.74
C ASN A 86 -33.64 18.79 -11.02
N PRO A 87 -32.49 19.51 -11.09
CA PRO A 87 -32.31 20.74 -10.34
C PRO A 87 -33.42 21.71 -10.75
N LYS A 88 -34.16 22.22 -9.76
CA LYS A 88 -35.19 23.23 -10.02
C LYS A 88 -34.54 24.37 -10.80
N ALA A 89 -35.17 24.77 -11.91
CA ALA A 89 -34.62 25.82 -12.76
C ALA A 89 -34.31 27.07 -11.90
N PRO A 90 -33.13 27.69 -12.09
CA PRO A 90 -32.70 28.81 -11.27
C PRO A 90 -33.68 29.99 -11.43
N LYS A 91 -34.16 30.54 -10.32
CA LYS A 91 -35.14 31.63 -10.36
C LYS A 91 -34.49 32.90 -10.88
N HIS A 92 -35.20 33.60 -11.77
CA HIS A 92 -34.76 34.85 -12.36
C HIS A 92 -35.74 35.98 -12.04
N GLY A 93 -35.22 37.17 -11.76
CA GLY A 93 -36.01 38.32 -11.36
C GLY A 93 -35.19 39.61 -11.35
N ARG A 94 -35.80 40.70 -10.88
CA ARG A 94 -35.15 42.01 -10.78
C ARG A 94 -34.64 42.27 -9.37
N SER A 95 -33.44 42.85 -9.27
CA SER A 95 -32.86 43.26 -7.98
C SER A 95 -33.68 44.38 -7.35
N LYS A 96 -34.01 44.24 -6.05
CA LYS A 96 -34.79 45.25 -5.31
C LYS A 96 -33.94 46.46 -4.89
N VAL A 97 -32.66 46.23 -4.60
CA VAL A 97 -31.70 47.26 -4.18
C VAL A 97 -30.45 47.14 -5.03
N ILE A 98 -29.98 48.27 -5.56
CA ILE A 98 -28.78 48.33 -6.40
C ILE A 98 -27.81 49.30 -5.72
N CYS A 99 -26.63 48.81 -5.32
CA CYS A 99 -25.58 49.63 -4.74
C CYS A 99 -24.43 49.83 -5.72
N GLY A 100 -23.99 48.76 -6.39
CA GLY A 100 -22.94 48.82 -7.41
C GLY A 100 -21.54 49.07 -6.86
N CYS A 101 -21.32 48.96 -5.54
CA CYS A 101 -19.99 49.16 -4.97
C CYS A 101 -19.06 47.93 -5.04
N TYR A 102 -19.56 46.76 -5.44
CA TYR A 102 -18.80 45.51 -5.55
C TYR A 102 -18.02 45.10 -4.28
N GLY A 103 -18.44 45.59 -3.10
CA GLY A 103 -17.74 45.31 -1.85
C GLY A 103 -16.67 46.35 -1.45
N THR A 104 -16.45 47.40 -2.25
CA THR A 104 -15.43 48.42 -1.97
C THR A 104 -15.87 49.46 -0.93
N ARG A 105 -17.16 49.82 -0.92
CA ARG A 105 -17.74 50.78 0.05
C ARG A 105 -18.44 50.08 1.22
N HIS A 106 -19.13 48.98 0.94
CA HIS A 106 -19.81 48.16 1.94
C HIS A 106 -19.18 46.77 1.98
N LYS A 107 -19.23 46.08 3.13
CA LYS A 107 -18.67 44.73 3.25
C LYS A 107 -19.23 43.80 2.14
N PRO A 108 -18.37 43.08 1.38
CA PRO A 108 -18.83 42.09 0.42
C PRO A 108 -19.60 40.99 1.16
N LEU A 109 -20.73 40.58 0.59
CA LEU A 109 -21.63 39.62 1.21
C LEU A 109 -21.50 38.25 0.55
N THR A 110 -21.65 38.21 -0.77
CA THR A 110 -21.55 36.98 -1.57
C THR A 110 -21.40 37.33 -3.06
N ASN A 111 -20.94 36.39 -3.87
CA ASN A 111 -20.94 36.50 -5.32
C ASN A 111 -22.19 35.82 -5.92
N CYS A 112 -22.62 36.32 -7.08
CA CYS A 112 -23.58 35.60 -7.89
C CYS A 112 -22.91 34.39 -8.56
N LEU A 113 -23.41 33.19 -8.34
CA LEU A 113 -22.84 31.95 -8.91
C LEU A 113 -23.09 31.79 -10.42
N HIS A 114 -23.93 32.65 -11.02
CA HIS A 114 -24.22 32.62 -12.46
C HIS A 114 -23.31 33.56 -13.27
N CYS A 115 -22.96 34.74 -12.74
CA CYS A 115 -22.18 35.75 -13.48
C CYS A 115 -20.94 36.26 -12.74
N GLY A 116 -20.70 35.83 -11.49
CA GLY A 116 -19.55 36.23 -10.69
C GLY A 116 -19.63 37.62 -10.06
N ARG A 117 -20.68 38.42 -10.33
CA ARG A 117 -20.83 39.77 -9.73
C ARG A 117 -20.90 39.68 -8.20
N ILE A 118 -20.09 40.49 -7.52
CA ILE A 118 -20.05 40.59 -6.05
C ILE A 118 -21.19 41.50 -5.56
N ALA A 119 -22.07 40.95 -4.72
CA ALA A 119 -23.08 41.68 -3.99
C ALA A 119 -22.54 42.13 -2.62
N CYS A 120 -22.86 43.37 -2.24
CA CYS A 120 -22.48 43.92 -0.94
C CYS A 120 -23.62 43.83 0.10
N ARG A 121 -23.32 44.13 1.37
CA ARG A 121 -24.32 44.11 2.46
C ARG A 121 -25.59 44.92 2.17
N GLN A 122 -25.48 46.06 1.46
CA GLN A 122 -26.62 46.92 1.12
C GLN A 122 -27.56 46.28 0.09
N GLU A 123 -27.01 45.52 -0.86
CA GLU A 123 -27.78 44.79 -1.87
C GLU A 123 -28.43 43.54 -1.27
N GLY A 124 -27.75 42.91 -0.30
CA GLY A 124 -28.29 41.77 0.44
C GLY A 124 -28.36 40.49 -0.40
N TYR A 125 -29.25 39.59 0.01
CA TYR A 125 -29.59 38.36 -0.73
C TYR A 125 -30.89 38.60 -1.49
N GLY A 126 -30.98 38.11 -2.72
CA GLY A 126 -32.07 38.41 -3.65
C GLY A 126 -31.60 38.21 -5.09
N PHE A 127 -32.19 38.89 -6.06
CA PHE A 127 -31.77 38.76 -7.46
C PHE A 127 -30.54 39.59 -7.77
N CYS A 128 -29.60 39.03 -8.54
CA CYS A 128 -28.42 39.72 -9.03
C CYS A 128 -28.83 40.90 -9.93
N SER A 129 -28.27 42.09 -9.69
CA SER A 129 -28.58 43.29 -10.48
C SER A 129 -28.04 43.26 -11.92
N TYR A 130 -27.20 42.27 -12.27
CA TYR A 130 -26.61 42.12 -13.60
C TYR A 130 -27.29 41.02 -14.41
N CYS A 131 -27.23 39.76 -13.94
CA CYS A 131 -27.81 38.63 -14.67
C CYS A 131 -29.21 38.21 -14.19
N GLY A 132 -29.78 38.88 -13.18
CA GLY A 132 -31.13 38.61 -12.67
C GLY A 132 -31.34 37.29 -11.93
N TYR A 133 -30.36 36.40 -11.85
CA TYR A 133 -30.47 35.16 -11.08
C TYR A 133 -30.49 35.36 -9.57
N GLU A 134 -31.26 34.53 -8.87
CA GLU A 134 -31.39 34.54 -7.41
C GLU A 134 -30.06 34.16 -6.72
N ILE A 135 -29.67 34.97 -5.74
CA ILE A 135 -28.53 34.77 -4.86
C ILE A 135 -29.09 34.19 -3.55
N GLU A 136 -28.99 32.88 -3.41
CA GLU A 136 -29.50 32.16 -2.26
C GLU A 136 -28.63 32.42 -1.01
N LYS A 137 -29.28 32.50 0.15
CA LYS A 137 -28.57 32.37 1.43
C LYS A 137 -28.15 30.92 1.55
N ILE A 138 -26.86 30.64 1.50
CA ILE A 138 -26.33 29.33 1.84
C ILE A 138 -26.67 29.10 3.31
N LYS A 139 -27.78 28.42 3.59
CA LYS A 139 -27.98 27.84 4.90
C LYS A 139 -27.01 26.67 4.97
N VAL A 140 -26.04 26.78 5.87
CA VAL A 140 -25.25 25.64 6.31
C VAL A 140 -26.16 24.80 7.21
N GLU A 141 -27.19 24.19 6.64
CA GLU A 141 -27.88 23.11 7.33
C GLU A 141 -26.91 21.92 7.31
N SER A 142 -26.54 21.41 8.47
CA SER A 142 -25.69 20.22 8.64
C SER A 142 -26.34 18.92 8.13
N SER A 143 -27.32 19.03 7.23
CA SER A 143 -28.12 17.97 6.64
C SER A 143 -27.40 17.33 5.44
N GLY A 144 -26.16 16.90 5.67
CA GLY A 144 -25.42 16.06 4.74
C GLY A 144 -25.07 14.74 5.42
N GLY A 145 -25.98 13.76 5.42
CA GLY A 145 -25.69 12.45 6.00
C GLY A 145 -24.52 11.74 5.30
N ILE A 146 -23.83 10.83 6.02
CA ILE A 146 -22.81 9.81 5.65
C ILE A 146 -21.73 10.20 4.60
N LYS A 147 -22.10 10.78 3.46
CA LYS A 147 -21.20 11.35 2.45
C LYS A 147 -20.42 12.56 2.98
N PHE A 148 -21.02 13.39 3.83
CA PHE A 148 -20.27 14.50 4.46
C PHE A 148 -19.17 13.96 5.35
N ASP A 149 -19.44 12.92 6.13
CA ASP A 149 -18.45 12.31 7.03
C ASP A 149 -17.31 11.64 6.24
N LYS A 150 -17.63 10.93 5.14
CA LYS A 150 -16.61 10.37 4.24
C LYS A 150 -15.73 11.47 3.63
N ALA A 151 -16.34 12.57 3.17
CA ALA A 151 -15.61 13.73 2.64
C ALA A 151 -14.77 14.44 3.72
N LEU A 152 -15.28 14.52 4.95
CA LEU A 152 -14.58 15.10 6.09
C LEU A 152 -13.33 14.28 6.44
N LEU A 153 -13.49 12.96 6.56
CA LEU A 153 -12.38 12.03 6.83
C LEU A 153 -11.34 12.05 5.71
N HIS A 154 -11.76 12.19 4.45
CA HIS A 154 -10.84 12.30 3.32
C HIS A 154 -10.08 13.64 3.34
N LYS A 155 -10.77 14.75 3.63
CA LYS A 155 -10.15 16.07 3.83
C LYS A 155 -9.10 16.02 4.94
N GLU A 156 -9.43 15.42 6.08
CA GLU A 156 -8.51 15.28 7.21
C GLU A 156 -7.30 14.41 6.86
N ARG A 157 -7.50 13.34 6.07
CA ARG A 157 -6.41 12.52 5.54
C ARG A 157 -5.46 13.33 4.65
N LEU A 158 -5.98 14.15 3.74
CA LEU A 158 -5.17 14.97 2.85
C LEU A 158 -4.39 16.05 3.63
N LEU A 159 -5.03 16.70 4.60
CA LEU A 159 -4.35 17.68 5.46
C LEU A 159 -3.24 17.05 6.31
N ARG A 160 -3.45 15.81 6.77
CA ARG A 160 -2.40 15.04 7.44
C ARG A 160 -1.24 14.76 6.50
N TYR A 161 -1.52 14.32 5.27
CA TYR A 161 -0.50 14.10 4.25
C TYR A 161 0.28 15.39 3.96
N ASP A 162 -0.39 16.51 3.77
CA ASP A 162 0.29 17.78 3.50
C ASP A 162 1.22 18.21 4.67
N ARG A 163 0.78 17.99 5.92
CA ARG A 163 1.57 18.28 7.12
C ARG A 163 2.76 17.33 7.33
N GLU A 164 2.59 16.04 7.05
CA GLU A 164 3.53 14.98 7.40
C GLU A 164 4.39 14.49 6.22
N PHE A 165 3.82 14.42 5.01
CA PHE A 165 4.44 13.80 3.82
C PHE A 165 5.21 14.76 2.91
N ALA A 166 4.94 16.07 2.91
CA ALA A 166 5.77 17.02 2.16
C ALA A 166 7.25 16.99 2.57
N ARG A 167 7.56 16.45 3.76
CA ARG A 167 8.93 16.23 4.24
C ARG A 167 9.55 14.91 3.80
N ARG A 168 8.79 13.96 3.23
CA ARG A 168 9.22 12.58 2.98
C ARG A 168 9.51 12.27 1.52
N THR A 169 8.89 12.95 0.57
CA THR A 169 9.14 12.74 -0.87
C THR A 169 9.77 13.99 -1.46
N VAL A 170 11.10 14.10 -1.33
CA VAL A 170 11.87 14.92 -2.26
C VAL A 170 11.89 14.15 -3.57
N VAL A 171 11.29 14.71 -4.62
CA VAL A 171 11.46 14.19 -5.99
C VAL A 171 12.87 14.59 -6.40
N LEU A 172 13.77 13.62 -6.40
CA LEU A 172 15.12 13.80 -6.93
C LEU A 172 15.03 13.54 -8.44
N ASP A 173 15.57 14.46 -9.24
CA ASP A 173 15.60 14.33 -10.70
C ASP A 173 16.90 13.67 -11.12
N ASP A 174 16.81 12.39 -11.48
CA ASP A 174 17.93 11.52 -11.84
C ASP A 174 18.74 12.03 -13.04
N GLN A 175 18.17 12.92 -13.87
CA GLN A 175 18.81 13.50 -15.05
C GLN A 175 19.60 14.76 -14.71
N ALA A 176 19.07 15.64 -13.86
CA ALA A 176 19.73 16.92 -13.53
C ALA A 176 21.06 16.72 -12.80
N ASP A 177 21.11 15.79 -11.85
CA ASP A 177 22.32 15.49 -11.07
C ASP A 177 23.47 14.91 -11.92
N TYR A 178 23.15 14.34 -13.09
CA TYR A 178 24.17 13.81 -14.01
C TYR A 178 24.79 14.91 -14.89
N PHE A 179 23.99 15.88 -15.35
CA PHE A 179 24.44 16.95 -16.25
C PHE A 179 25.05 18.17 -15.53
N ASP A 180 24.77 18.36 -14.24
CA ASP A 180 25.42 19.41 -13.43
C ASP A 180 26.93 19.13 -13.21
N ARG A 181 27.38 17.88 -13.39
CA ARG A 181 28.79 17.47 -13.26
C ARG A 181 29.65 17.88 -14.45
N GLU A 182 29.11 17.77 -15.66
CA GLU A 182 29.81 18.14 -16.90
C GLU A 182 29.77 19.65 -17.18
N SER A 183 28.79 20.36 -16.61
CA SER A 183 28.59 21.80 -16.81
C SER A 183 29.30 22.68 -15.77
N ALA A 184 30.13 22.12 -14.90
CA ALA A 184 30.98 22.83 -13.94
C ALA A 184 32.16 23.57 -14.61
N ALA A 185 31.90 24.25 -15.73
CA ALA A 185 32.85 25.06 -16.50
C ALA A 185 33.48 26.24 -15.71
N TRP A 186 33.07 26.42 -14.44
CA TRP A 186 33.46 27.54 -13.57
C TRP A 186 34.17 27.09 -12.28
N LEU A 187 34.44 25.78 -12.10
CA LEU A 187 35.24 25.28 -10.97
C LEU A 187 36.73 25.28 -11.31
N THR A 188 37.58 25.43 -10.30
CA THR A 188 39.03 25.24 -10.46
C THR A 188 39.35 23.75 -10.63
N GLU A 189 40.49 23.43 -11.27
CA GLU A 189 40.87 22.05 -11.59
C GLU A 189 41.00 21.15 -10.35
N GLU A 190 41.46 21.70 -9.23
CA GLU A 190 41.54 20.99 -7.93
C GLU A 190 40.15 20.70 -7.34
N GLU A 191 39.22 21.66 -7.43
CA GLU A 191 37.83 21.49 -6.96
C GLU A 191 37.06 20.51 -7.85
N GLN A 192 37.34 20.52 -9.15
CA GLN A 192 36.78 19.60 -10.13
C GLN A 192 37.26 18.16 -9.87
N ALA A 193 38.56 17.96 -9.65
CA ALA A 193 39.12 16.65 -9.30
C ALA A 193 38.55 16.12 -7.97
N GLY A 194 38.38 16.99 -6.97
CA GLY A 194 37.76 16.63 -5.70
C GLY A 194 36.28 16.27 -5.82
N ALA A 195 35.52 16.95 -6.69
CA ALA A 195 34.13 16.61 -6.97
C ALA A 195 34.02 15.25 -7.68
N GLN A 196 34.86 15.04 -8.70
CA GLN A 196 34.91 13.78 -9.44
C GLN A 196 35.23 12.58 -8.53
N GLN A 197 36.19 12.73 -7.62
CA GLN A 197 36.57 11.67 -6.69
C GLN A 197 35.42 11.27 -5.74
N ARG A 198 34.69 12.24 -5.20
CA ARG A 198 33.52 11.99 -4.32
C ARG A 198 32.39 11.28 -5.05
N ASP A 199 32.20 11.59 -6.32
CA ASP A 199 31.16 10.96 -7.12
C ASP A 199 31.55 9.55 -7.55
N ASP A 200 32.82 9.31 -7.90
CA ASP A 200 33.34 7.97 -8.18
C ASP A 200 33.22 7.09 -6.93
N ASP A 201 33.49 7.64 -5.74
CA ASP A 201 33.26 6.97 -4.45
C ASP A 201 31.78 6.61 -4.25
N ARG A 202 30.87 7.55 -4.50
CA ARG A 202 29.42 7.31 -4.42
C ARG A 202 28.96 6.24 -5.40
N GLN A 203 29.45 6.26 -6.65
CA GLN A 203 29.12 5.26 -7.67
C GLN A 203 29.66 3.88 -7.30
N ARG A 204 30.87 3.81 -6.76
CA ARG A 204 31.43 2.57 -6.21
C ARG A 204 30.54 1.99 -5.11
N GLU A 205 30.10 2.81 -4.16
CA GLU A 205 29.23 2.37 -3.07
C GLU A 205 27.87 1.87 -3.59
N ILE A 206 27.27 2.55 -4.57
CA ILE A 206 26.00 2.12 -5.18
C ILE A 206 26.17 0.80 -5.94
N HIS A 207 27.26 0.63 -6.69
CA HIS A 207 27.54 -0.60 -7.44
C HIS A 207 27.93 -1.78 -6.53
N GLU A 208 28.50 -1.49 -5.35
CA GLU A 208 28.82 -2.50 -4.33
C GLU A 208 27.57 -2.99 -3.58
N ARG A 209 26.49 -2.19 -3.54
CA ARG A 209 25.20 -2.64 -3.00
C ARG A 209 24.62 -3.74 -3.88
N LYS A 210 24.75 -4.99 -3.42
CA LYS A 210 24.17 -6.18 -4.06
C LYS A 210 22.66 -5.99 -4.29
N THR A 211 22.22 -6.11 -5.54
CA THR A 211 20.79 -6.06 -5.88
C THR A 211 20.04 -7.18 -5.16
N PRO A 212 18.99 -6.90 -4.39
CA PRO A 212 18.23 -7.94 -3.71
C PRO A 212 17.53 -8.82 -4.75
N ILE A 213 17.80 -10.13 -4.69
CA ILE A 213 17.15 -11.11 -5.55
C ILE A 213 15.73 -11.28 -5.04
N LEU A 214 14.75 -10.74 -5.76
CA LEU A 214 13.34 -10.97 -5.49
C LEU A 214 12.95 -12.35 -6.03
N ASN A 215 12.84 -13.33 -5.14
CA ASN A 215 12.28 -14.63 -5.47
C ASN A 215 10.76 -14.51 -5.66
N VAL A 216 10.33 -14.24 -6.89
CA VAL A 216 8.92 -14.31 -7.26
C VAL A 216 8.60 -15.76 -7.60
N SER A 217 8.01 -16.48 -6.65
CA SER A 217 7.43 -17.79 -6.89
C SER A 217 6.11 -17.62 -7.65
N PHE A 218 6.11 -18.05 -8.91
CA PHE A 218 4.93 -18.08 -9.79
C PHE A 218 4.00 -19.26 -9.46
#